data_AF-B1JWW9-F1
#
_entry.id   AF-B1JWW9-F1
#
_cell.length_a   1.000
_cell.length_b   1.000
_cell.length_c   1.000
_cell.angle_alpha   90.00
_cell.angle_beta   90.00
_cell.angle_gamma   90.00
#
_symmetry.space_group_name_H-M   'P 1'
#
loop_
_entity.id
_entity.type
_entity.pdbx_description
1 polymer ?
#
loop_
_entity_poly.entity_id
_entity_poly.type
_entity_poly.pdbx_seq_one_letter_code
_entity_poly.pdbx_strand_id
1 'polypeptide(L)'
;MAELRCKIGDLAIVTKCDARSRIGMLVEVASARPTPDHDWRVRILGGPVSGRSVCGRRSGDFMHAAVHDWNLTPIRGEAELDCTVDVGQLLASILEVRHV
;
A
#
# COMPACT_ATOMS: atom_id res chain seq x y z
N MET A 1 -11.89 9.85 -16.00
CA MET A 1 -11.69 9.60 -14.54
C MET A 1 -10.22 9.32 -14.36
N ALA A 2 -9.55 9.95 -13.39
CA ALA A 2 -8.15 9.65 -13.12
C ALA A 2 -8.02 8.16 -12.71
N GLU A 3 -6.94 7.52 -13.15
CA GLU A 3 -6.65 6.14 -12.78
C GLU A 3 -6.25 6.11 -11.31
N LEU A 4 -6.95 5.33 -10.49
CA LEU A 4 -6.66 5.17 -9.07
C LEU A 4 -5.39 4.33 -8.91
N ARG A 5 -4.54 4.67 -7.93
CA ARG A 5 -3.22 4.05 -7.76
C ARG A 5 -3.30 2.70 -7.05
N CYS A 6 -4.25 2.57 -6.14
CA CYS A 6 -4.54 1.33 -5.41
C CYS A 6 -5.56 0.46 -6.14
N LYS A 7 -5.61 -0.82 -5.76
CA LYS A 7 -6.62 -1.81 -6.14
C LYS A 7 -7.15 -2.53 -4.90
N ILE A 8 -8.31 -3.17 -5.01
CA ILE A 8 -8.85 -4.01 -3.93
C ILE A 8 -7.86 -5.16 -3.66
N GLY A 9 -7.56 -5.39 -2.39
CA GLY A 9 -6.56 -6.34 -1.91
C GLY A 9 -5.16 -5.75 -1.74
N ASP A 10 -4.90 -4.53 -2.24
CA ASP A 10 -3.58 -3.90 -2.05
C ASP A 10 -3.33 -3.61 -0.57
N LEU A 11 -2.09 -3.85 -0.14
CA LEU A 11 -1.53 -3.25 1.06
C LEU A 11 -1.07 -1.84 0.75
N ALA A 12 -1.28 -0.90 1.67
CA ALA A 12 -0.88 0.48 1.51
C ALA A 12 -0.50 1.13 2.84
N ILE A 13 0.31 2.17 2.77
CA ILE A 13 0.64 3.05 3.89
C ILE A 13 -0.18 4.34 3.76
N VAL A 14 -0.76 4.80 4.86
CA VAL A 14 -1.36 6.14 4.92
C VAL A 14 -0.24 7.18 4.93
N THR A 15 -0.11 7.96 3.86
CA THR A 15 0.97 8.94 3.70
C THR A 15 0.51 10.38 3.73
N LYS A 16 -0.81 10.62 3.64
CA LYS A 16 -1.36 11.97 3.72
C LYS A 16 -2.76 11.99 4.33
N CYS A 17 -2.96 12.75 5.41
CA CYS A 17 -4.26 13.08 6.00
C CYS A 17 -4.08 14.18 7.06
N ASP A 18 -5.18 14.79 7.52
CA ASP A 18 -5.14 15.85 8.54
C ASP A 18 -4.75 15.34 9.92
N ALA A 19 -5.16 14.11 10.25
CA ALA A 19 -4.83 13.47 11.52
C ALA A 19 -3.43 12.86 11.46
N ARG A 20 -2.41 13.66 11.79
CA ARG A 20 -0.99 13.26 11.72
C ARG A 20 -0.66 11.93 12.42
N SER A 21 -1.36 11.58 13.49
CA SER A 21 -1.20 10.29 14.19
C SER A 21 -1.53 9.06 13.33
N ARG A 22 -2.18 9.24 12.18
CA ARG A 22 -2.52 8.17 11.24
C ARG A 22 -1.50 7.99 10.13
N ILE A 23 -0.56 8.93 9.97
CA ILE A 23 0.50 8.79 8.97
C ILE A 23 1.41 7.62 9.35
N GLY A 24 1.76 6.79 8.37
CA GLY A 24 2.54 5.58 8.57
C GLY A 24 1.71 4.34 8.91
N MET A 25 0.40 4.48 9.11
CA MET A 25 -0.46 3.32 9.36
C MET A 25 -0.52 2.39 8.14
N LEU A 26 -0.41 1.09 8.42
CA LEU A 26 -0.60 0.03 7.42
C LEU A 26 -2.08 -0.33 7.30
N VAL A 27 -2.55 -0.39 6.06
CA VAL A 27 -3.93 -0.71 5.73
C VAL A 27 -4.01 -1.66 4.54
N GLU A 28 -5.13 -2.37 4.44
CA GLU A 28 -5.51 -3.15 3.25
C GLU A 28 -6.73 -2.52 2.59
N VAL A 29 -6.75 -2.43 1.25
CA VAL A 29 -7.91 -1.94 0.50
C VAL A 29 -8.98 -3.02 0.43
N ALA A 30 -10.06 -2.86 1.18
CA ALA A 30 -11.12 -3.85 1.32
C ALA A 30 -12.20 -3.74 0.22
N SER A 31 -12.58 -2.53 -0.18
CA SER A 31 -13.57 -2.31 -1.23
C SER A 31 -13.48 -0.93 -1.86
N ALA A 32 -14.03 -0.76 -3.06
CA ALA A 32 -14.18 0.54 -3.70
C ALA A 32 -15.40 1.31 -3.15
N ARG A 33 -15.32 2.64 -3.19
CA ARG A 33 -16.41 3.62 -3.01
C ARG A 33 -17.39 3.31 -1.88
N PRO A 34 -16.93 3.28 -0.60
CA PRO A 34 -17.83 3.09 0.53
C PRO A 34 -18.86 4.21 0.70
N THR A 35 -18.58 5.39 0.13
CA THR A 35 -19.44 6.57 0.12
C THR A 35 -19.21 7.33 -1.20
N PRO A 36 -20.08 8.28 -1.59
CA PRO A 36 -19.89 9.07 -2.81
C PRO A 36 -18.57 9.87 -2.86
N ASP A 37 -18.04 10.28 -1.71
CA ASP A 37 -16.88 11.19 -1.64
C ASP A 37 -15.53 10.46 -1.55
N HIS A 38 -15.52 9.17 -1.25
CA HIS A 38 -14.28 8.43 -0.94
C HIS A 38 -14.04 7.33 -1.96
N ASP A 39 -12.77 7.10 -2.30
CA ASP A 39 -12.38 6.10 -3.29
C ASP A 39 -12.36 4.70 -2.70
N TRP A 40 -11.92 4.56 -1.45
CA TRP A 40 -11.60 3.28 -0.84
C TRP A 40 -12.17 3.11 0.56
N ARG A 41 -12.65 1.90 0.84
CA ARG A 41 -12.78 1.37 2.20
C ARG A 41 -11.51 0.61 2.50
N VAL A 42 -10.82 0.99 3.57
CA VAL A 42 -9.61 0.29 4.01
C VAL A 42 -9.83 -0.39 5.35
N ARG A 43 -9.16 -1.52 5.57
CA ARG A 43 -9.05 -2.22 6.84
C ARG A 43 -7.74 -1.85 7.52
N ILE A 44 -7.80 -1.45 8.79
CA ILE A 44 -6.65 -1.06 9.57
C ILE A 44 -5.98 -2.32 10.15
N LEU A 45 -4.69 -2.50 9.92
CA LEU A 45 -3.98 -3.71 10.33
C LEU A 45 -3.35 -3.61 11.73
N GLY A 46 -3.16 -2.40 12.25
CA GLY A 46 -2.60 -2.15 13.59
C GLY A 46 -3.60 -2.16 14.75
N GLY A 47 -4.86 -2.52 14.49
CA GLY A 47 -5.95 -2.49 15.47
C GLY A 47 -6.91 -1.30 15.31
N PRO A 48 -7.93 -1.19 16.18
CA PRO A 48 -8.94 -0.15 16.08
C PRO A 48 -8.32 1.23 16.28
N VAL A 49 -8.79 2.22 15.52
CA VAL A 49 -8.39 3.61 15.69
C VAL A 49 -9.59 4.48 16.04
N SER A 50 -9.42 5.32 17.06
CA SER A 50 -10.43 6.29 17.45
C SER A 50 -10.67 7.31 16.33
N GLY A 51 -11.94 7.55 16.06
CA GLY A 51 -12.35 8.43 14.99
C GLY A 51 -13.83 8.79 15.04
N ARG A 52 -14.30 9.37 13.95
CA ARG A 52 -15.71 9.63 13.71
C ARG A 52 -16.17 8.82 12.53
N SER A 53 -17.33 8.19 12.67
CA SER A 53 -17.99 7.51 11.57
C SER A 53 -18.30 8.49 10.46
N VAL A 54 -17.98 8.13 9.23
CA VAL A 54 -18.36 8.89 8.04
C VAL A 54 -19.88 8.92 7.89
N CYS A 55 -20.54 7.81 8.24
CA CYS A 55 -21.99 7.72 8.32
C CYS A 55 -22.47 8.14 9.71
N GLY A 56 -23.05 9.34 9.84
CA GLY A 56 -23.71 9.79 11.07
C GLY A 56 -22.81 10.41 12.15
N ARG A 57 -21.51 10.64 11.88
CA ARG A 57 -20.57 11.43 12.70
C ARG A 57 -20.37 10.97 14.15
N ARG A 58 -20.79 9.76 14.51
CA ARG A 58 -20.59 9.20 15.86
C ARG A 58 -19.11 8.92 16.13
N SER A 59 -18.65 9.25 17.33
CA SER A 59 -17.30 8.89 17.79
C SER A 59 -17.23 7.43 18.22
N GLY A 60 -16.08 6.80 18.03
CA GLY A 60 -15.82 5.43 18.44
C GLY A 60 -14.49 4.91 17.90
N ASP A 61 -14.22 3.63 18.15
CA ASP A 61 -13.05 2.93 17.63
C ASP A 61 -13.44 2.09 16.42
N PHE A 62 -12.69 2.24 15.33
CA PHE A 62 -13.03 1.64 14.05
C PHE A 62 -11.88 0.82 13.50
N MET A 63 -12.21 -0.37 12.98
CA MET A 63 -11.29 -1.23 12.21
C MET A 63 -11.23 -0.86 10.73
N HIS A 64 -12.10 0.04 10.28
CA HIS A 64 -12.20 0.45 8.88
C HIS A 64 -12.28 1.96 8.76
N ALA A 65 -11.79 2.48 7.64
CA ALA A 65 -11.90 3.89 7.29
C ALA A 65 -12.31 4.04 5.82
N ALA A 66 -13.06 5.10 5.53
CA ALA A 66 -13.21 5.59 4.16
C ALA A 66 -12.07 6.59 3.90
N VAL A 67 -11.37 6.43 2.79
CA VAL A 67 -10.22 7.26 2.42
C VAL A 67 -10.26 7.55 0.93
N HIS A 68 -9.60 8.62 0.53
CA HIS A 68 -9.30 8.87 -0.87
C HIS A 68 -8.04 8.11 -1.29
N ASP A 69 -7.92 7.85 -2.59
CA ASP A 69 -6.72 7.22 -3.14
C ASP A 69 -5.47 8.04 -2.81
N TRP A 70 -5.56 9.37 -2.88
CA TRP A 70 -4.44 10.28 -2.59
C TRP A 70 -3.92 10.21 -1.14
N ASN A 71 -4.68 9.61 -0.21
CA ASN A 71 -4.22 9.41 1.16
C ASN A 71 -3.19 8.27 1.28
N LEU A 72 -3.10 7.40 0.27
CA LEU A 72 -2.40 6.13 0.33
C LEU A 72 -1.14 6.11 -0.53
N THR A 73 -0.17 5.31 -0.13
CA THR A 73 0.91 4.84 -1.00
C THR A 73 0.84 3.31 -1.05
N PRO A 74 0.50 2.70 -2.21
CA PRO A 74 0.42 1.25 -2.32
C PRO A 74 1.80 0.62 -2.12
N ILE A 75 1.84 -0.47 -1.36
CA ILE A 75 3.00 -1.34 -1.24
C ILE A 75 2.87 -2.39 -2.34
N ARG A 76 3.78 -2.32 -3.32
CA ARG A 76 3.89 -3.36 -4.34
C ARG A 76 4.96 -4.34 -3.88
N GLY A 77 4.66 -5.63 -3.95
CA GLY A 77 5.73 -6.61 -3.95
C GLY A 77 6.64 -6.31 -5.13
N GLU A 78 7.95 -6.36 -4.94
CA GLU A 78 8.83 -6.50 -6.09
C GLU A 78 8.34 -7.77 -6.80
N ALA A 79 7.79 -7.62 -8.00
CA ALA A 79 7.61 -8.76 -8.89
C ALA A 79 8.96 -9.46 -8.90
N GLU A 80 8.99 -10.76 -8.59
CA GLU A 80 10.20 -11.59 -8.56
C GLU A 80 11.14 -11.07 -9.63
N LEU A 81 12.22 -10.37 -9.22
CA LEU A 81 13.33 -10.19 -10.11
C LEU A 81 13.80 -11.61 -10.29
N ASP A 82 13.41 -12.21 -11.42
CA ASP A 82 13.86 -13.52 -11.84
C ASP A 82 15.36 -13.38 -12.09
N CYS A 83 16.13 -13.39 -11.01
CA CYS A 83 17.58 -13.44 -11.02
C CYS A 83 17.97 -14.86 -11.37
N THR A 84 17.59 -15.28 -12.58
CA THR A 84 18.40 -16.18 -13.39
C THR A 84 19.70 -15.44 -13.68
N VAL A 85 20.56 -15.37 -12.65
CA VAL A 85 21.97 -15.10 -12.84
C VAL A 85 22.45 -16.24 -13.74
N ASP A 86 22.74 -15.93 -15.00
CA ASP A 86 23.43 -16.86 -15.87
C ASP A 86 24.83 -17.07 -15.28
N VAL A 87 24.94 -18.12 -14.45
CA VAL A 87 26.18 -18.55 -13.81
C VAL A 87 27.26 -18.77 -14.87
N GLY A 88 26.90 -19.14 -16.10
CA GLY A 88 27.82 -19.25 -17.23
C GLY A 88 28.48 -17.92 -17.61
N GLN A 89 27.70 -16.85 -17.74
CA GLN A 89 28.23 -15.50 -18.00
C GLN A 89 29.08 -14.96 -16.84
N LEU A 90 28.68 -15.25 -15.61
CA LEU A 90 29.44 -14.84 -14.41
C LEU A 90 30.81 -15.55 -14.35
N LEU A 91 30.82 -16.86 -14.60
CA LEU A 91 32.06 -17.66 -14.62
C LEU A 91 32.98 -17.28 -15.78
N ALA A 92 32.42 -17.00 -16.97
CA ALA A 92 33.20 -16.52 -18.11
C ALA A 92 33.89 -15.18 -17.79
N SER A 93 33.18 -14.25 -17.16
CA SER A 93 33.72 -12.95 -16.76
C SER A 93 34.83 -13.06 -15.69
N ILE A 94 34.75 -14.06 -14.80
CA ILE A 94 35.80 -14.33 -13.80
C ILE A 94 37.04 -14.99 -14.42
N LEU A 95 36.85 -15.84 -15.44
CA LEU A 95 37.93 -16.51 -16.16
C LEU A 95 38.74 -15.55 -17.03
N GLU A 96 38.09 -14.57 -17.68
CA GLU A 96 38.79 -13.57 -18.50
C GLU A 96 39.72 -12.65 -17.67
N VAL A 97 39.40 -12.43 -16.38
CA VAL A 97 40.23 -11.60 -15.48
C VAL A 97 41.51 -12.31 -15.02
N ARG A 98 41.60 -13.64 -15.16
CA ARG A 98 42.78 -14.43 -14.74
C ARG A 98 43.85 -14.61 -15.82
N HIS A 99 43.67 -14.04 -17.01
CA HIS A 99 44.61 -14.13 -18.14
C HIS A 99 45.28 -12.79 -18.47
N VAL A 100 45.78 -12.08 -17.46
CA VAL A 100 46.74 -10.95 -17.63
C VAL A 100 47.96 -11.18 -16.76
#